data_AF-A0A4V4HEC1-F1
#
_entry.id   AF-A0A4V4HEC1-F1
#
_cell.length_a   1.000
_cell.length_b   1.000
_cell.length_c   1.000
_cell.angle_alpha   90.00
_cell.angle_beta   90.00
_cell.angle_gamma   90.00
#
_symmetry.space_group_name_H-M   'P 1'
#
loop_
_entity.id
_entity.type
_entity.pdbx_description
1 polymer ?
#
loop_
_entity_poly.entity_id
_entity_poly.type
_entity_poly.pdbx_seq_one_letter_code
_entity_poly.pdbx_strand_id
1 'polypeptide(L)'
;MPDDELKLEAAAYSTPAAHIMFSTEFFRGLKFSQVTDVDMPPIARPGVIDSYFFVPTVPISAMATVLRSQDIVFHIDDIQPILSKLEDEYICGNRAVRVRLCGEVSFETFHFSKIRLFALINNFQLAVQAAQRLVHVAPNLSLPQEFLSGFLNLRISDTIAGLIGSSFPLWQLSNFLDETWTVDDSLNALSELLYLR
;
A
#
# COMPACT_ATOMS: atom_id res chain seq x y z
N MET A 1 25.97 12.01 -18.82
CA MET A 1 24.80 12.60 -18.13
C MET A 1 25.18 12.78 -16.68
N PRO A 2 24.75 13.85 -15.99
CA PRO A 2 24.95 13.97 -14.55
C PRO A 2 24.21 12.84 -13.82
N ASP A 3 24.86 12.24 -12.81
CA ASP A 3 24.37 11.06 -12.09
C ASP A 3 22.97 11.25 -11.47
N ASP A 4 22.59 12.49 -11.15
CA ASP A 4 21.28 12.83 -10.57
C ASP A 4 20.13 12.69 -11.57
N GLU A 5 20.37 12.92 -12.86
CA GLU A 5 19.36 12.80 -13.91
C GLU A 5 19.02 11.32 -14.16
N LEU A 6 20.03 10.45 -14.15
CA LEU A 6 19.84 8.99 -14.29
C LEU A 6 19.06 8.39 -13.11
N LYS A 7 19.30 8.87 -11.88
CA LYS A 7 18.53 8.45 -10.71
C LYS A 7 17.07 8.89 -10.78
N LEU A 8 16.82 10.09 -11.29
CA LEU A 8 15.45 10.58 -11.47
C LEU A 8 14.70 9.76 -12.52
N GLU A 9 15.35 9.43 -13.64
CA GLU A 9 14.78 8.54 -14.65
C GLU A 9 14.51 7.13 -14.11
N ALA A 10 15.44 6.58 -13.32
CA ALA A 10 15.28 5.27 -12.69
C ALA A 10 14.07 5.21 -11.75
N ALA A 11 13.91 6.26 -10.93
CA ALA A 11 12.76 6.41 -10.05
C ALA A 11 11.45 6.55 -10.86
N ALA A 12 11.45 7.38 -11.91
CA ALA A 12 10.28 7.60 -12.76
C ALA A 12 9.86 6.30 -13.47
N TYR A 13 10.81 5.52 -13.98
CA TYR A 13 10.56 4.24 -14.65
C TYR A 13 9.91 3.20 -13.71
N SER A 14 10.40 3.15 -12.48
CA SER A 14 9.90 2.22 -11.46
C SER A 14 8.60 2.70 -10.81
N THR A 15 8.24 3.97 -10.94
CA THR A 15 7.05 4.52 -10.29
C THR A 15 5.78 4.14 -11.07
N PRO A 16 4.77 3.51 -10.43
CA PRO A 16 3.48 3.27 -11.07
C PRO A 16 2.80 4.59 -11.47
N ALA A 17 2.13 4.63 -12.61
CA ALA A 17 1.39 5.82 -13.01
C ALA A 17 0.25 6.11 -12.02
N ALA A 18 0.02 7.39 -11.73
CA ALA A 18 -0.95 7.83 -10.71
C ALA A 18 -2.38 7.28 -10.89
N HIS A 19 -2.81 7.07 -12.13
CA HIS A 19 -4.15 6.57 -12.46
C HIS A 19 -4.30 5.04 -12.33
N ILE A 20 -3.20 4.31 -12.10
CA ILE A 20 -3.23 2.86 -11.93
C ILE A 20 -3.83 2.52 -10.57
N MET A 21 -4.65 1.46 -10.52
CA MET A 21 -5.20 0.93 -9.26
C MET A 21 -4.07 0.53 -8.31
N PHE A 22 -4.21 0.83 -7.02
CA PHE A 22 -3.19 0.60 -5.99
C PHE A 22 -1.90 1.44 -6.14
N SER A 23 -1.91 2.49 -6.96
CA SER A 23 -0.87 3.51 -6.93
C SER A 23 -0.86 4.30 -5.61
N THR A 24 0.20 5.08 -5.38
CA THR A 24 0.26 6.02 -4.25
C THR A 24 -0.92 6.99 -4.26
N GLU A 25 -1.26 7.54 -5.44
CA GLU A 25 -2.38 8.47 -5.61
C GLU A 25 -3.74 7.79 -5.35
N PHE A 26 -3.89 6.52 -5.75
CA PHE A 26 -5.08 5.74 -5.42
C PHE A 26 -5.27 5.65 -3.90
N PHE A 27 -4.26 5.19 -3.16
CA PHE A 27 -4.37 5.06 -1.70
C PHE A 27 -4.50 6.40 -0.98
N ARG A 28 -3.82 7.46 -1.45
CA ARG A 28 -3.96 8.81 -0.92
C ARG A 28 -5.37 9.38 -1.14
N GLY A 29 -6.00 9.04 -2.26
CA GLY A 29 -7.35 9.49 -2.61
C GLY A 29 -8.49 8.66 -1.99
N LEU A 30 -8.18 7.49 -1.43
CA LEU A 30 -9.17 6.51 -1.01
C LEU A 30 -10.00 7.00 0.19
N LYS A 31 -11.33 7.03 0.01
CA LYS A 31 -12.29 7.46 1.03
C LYS A 31 -12.95 6.31 1.75
N PHE A 32 -13.48 6.56 2.95
CA PHE A 32 -14.28 5.59 3.69
C PHE A 32 -15.54 5.14 2.93
N SER A 33 -16.17 5.99 2.12
CA SER A 33 -17.29 5.57 1.26
C SER A 33 -16.91 4.57 0.16
N GLN A 34 -15.63 4.44 -0.16
CA GLN A 34 -15.13 3.64 -1.28
C GLN A 34 -14.46 2.34 -0.83
N VAL A 35 -14.01 2.24 0.43
CA VAL A 35 -13.20 1.09 0.88
C VAL A 35 -13.92 -0.25 0.81
N THR A 36 -15.25 -0.27 0.94
CA THR A 36 -16.04 -1.50 0.84
C THR A 36 -16.03 -2.09 -0.57
N ASP A 37 -15.79 -1.26 -1.58
CA ASP A 37 -15.72 -1.66 -2.99
C ASP A 37 -14.29 -2.02 -3.42
N VAL A 38 -13.30 -1.80 -2.55
CA VAL A 38 -11.89 -2.12 -2.83
C VAL A 38 -11.62 -3.58 -2.50
N ASP A 39 -11.52 -4.40 -3.54
CA ASP A 39 -11.05 -5.77 -3.44
C ASP A 39 -9.51 -5.81 -3.47
N MET A 40 -8.91 -5.90 -2.27
CA MET A 40 -7.47 -5.97 -2.09
C MET A 40 -6.95 -7.35 -2.49
N PRO A 41 -5.94 -7.44 -3.37
CA PRO A 41 -5.41 -8.72 -3.79
C PRO A 41 -4.78 -9.48 -2.62
N PRO A 42 -4.85 -10.81 -2.62
CA PRO A 42 -4.26 -11.63 -1.57
C PRO A 42 -2.74 -11.53 -1.60
N ILE A 43 -2.14 -11.35 -0.41
CA ILE A 43 -0.69 -11.36 -0.25
C ILE A 43 -0.23 -12.80 0.03
N ALA A 44 0.78 -13.23 -0.72
CA ALA A 44 1.45 -14.51 -0.54
C ALA A 44 2.06 -14.64 0.85
N ARG A 45 2.33 -15.88 1.28
CA ARG A 45 3.12 -16.12 2.48
C ARG A 45 4.57 -15.69 2.23
N PRO A 46 5.32 -15.31 3.27
CA PRO A 46 6.76 -15.07 3.15
C PRO A 46 7.50 -16.32 2.66
N GLY A 47 8.61 -16.14 1.94
CA GLY A 47 9.47 -17.21 1.44
C GLY A 47 8.98 -17.89 0.16
N VAL A 48 8.13 -17.21 -0.62
CA VAL A 48 7.60 -17.77 -1.89
C VAL A 48 8.57 -17.56 -3.06
N ILE A 49 9.39 -16.51 -3.03
CA ILE A 49 10.44 -16.29 -4.03
C ILE A 49 11.65 -17.17 -3.71
N ASP A 50 11.95 -18.12 -4.59
CA ASP A 50 13.14 -19.00 -4.48
C ASP A 50 14.40 -18.29 -5.00
N SER A 51 14.30 -17.68 -6.18
CA SER A 51 15.41 -16.98 -6.83
C SER A 51 14.93 -15.91 -7.79
N TYR A 52 15.76 -14.89 -8.02
CA TYR A 52 15.46 -13.81 -8.95
C TYR A 52 16.72 -13.29 -9.65
N PHE A 53 16.53 -12.68 -10.83
CA PHE A 53 17.59 -11.96 -11.54
C PHE A 53 17.01 -10.86 -12.43
N PHE A 54 17.80 -9.82 -12.69
CA PHE A 54 17.40 -8.68 -13.51
C PHE A 54 17.66 -8.93 -15.00
N VAL A 55 16.82 -8.37 -15.85
CA VAL A 55 16.93 -8.51 -17.31
C VAL A 55 16.72 -7.16 -18.01
N PRO A 56 17.40 -6.92 -19.15
CA PRO A 56 17.29 -5.68 -19.92
C PRO A 56 16.01 -5.59 -20.76
N THR A 57 15.31 -6.71 -20.95
CA THR A 57 14.12 -6.77 -21.79
C THR A 57 12.94 -6.13 -21.07
N VAL A 58 12.35 -5.10 -21.70
CA VAL A 58 11.09 -4.51 -21.24
C VAL A 58 9.96 -5.51 -21.47
N PRO A 59 9.24 -5.95 -20.44
CA PRO A 59 8.17 -6.91 -20.59
C PRO A 59 6.93 -6.23 -21.19
N ILE A 60 6.39 -6.83 -22.25
CA ILE A 60 5.24 -6.29 -23.00
C ILE A 60 3.93 -6.94 -22.53
N SER A 61 4.01 -8.08 -21.85
CA SER A 61 2.83 -8.81 -21.40
C SER A 61 2.09 -8.07 -20.29
N ALA A 62 0.76 -8.01 -20.37
CA ALA A 62 -0.08 -7.44 -19.33
C ALA A 62 0.15 -8.09 -17.95
N MET A 63 0.49 -9.39 -17.89
CA MET A 63 0.81 -10.09 -16.63
C MET A 63 2.04 -9.50 -15.91
N ALA A 64 2.97 -8.90 -16.65
CA ALA A 64 4.21 -8.35 -16.11
C ALA A 64 4.07 -6.89 -15.66
N THR A 65 3.08 -6.16 -16.19
CA THR A 65 2.96 -4.70 -16.04
C THR A 65 1.68 -4.27 -15.34
N VAL A 66 0.59 -5.03 -15.47
CA VAL A 66 -0.72 -4.73 -14.91
C VAL A 66 -0.98 -5.62 -13.72
N LEU A 67 -1.47 -5.04 -12.63
CA LEU A 67 -1.94 -5.76 -11.47
C LEU A 67 -3.47 -5.86 -11.47
N ARG A 68 -4.00 -7.06 -11.24
CA ARG A 68 -5.44 -7.31 -11.07
C ARG A 68 -5.74 -7.65 -9.61
N SER A 69 -6.98 -7.42 -9.15
CA SER A 69 -7.41 -7.80 -7.79
C SER A 69 -7.30 -9.29 -7.48
N GLN A 70 -7.25 -10.15 -8.51
CA GLN A 70 -7.11 -11.60 -8.36
C GLN A 70 -5.65 -12.07 -8.41
N ASP A 71 -4.71 -11.18 -8.76
CA ASP A 71 -3.30 -11.51 -8.79
C ASP A 71 -2.79 -11.73 -7.36
N ILE A 72 -1.93 -12.72 -7.16
CA ILE A 72 -1.26 -12.93 -5.88
C ILE A 72 -0.10 -11.91 -5.79
N VAL A 73 -0.09 -11.13 -4.71
CA VAL A 73 0.95 -10.14 -4.43
C VAL A 73 2.04 -10.79 -3.58
N PHE A 74 3.30 -10.61 -3.94
CA PHE A 74 4.41 -11.13 -3.12
C PHE A 74 4.51 -10.41 -1.78
N HIS A 75 4.92 -11.15 -0.75
CA HIS A 75 5.12 -10.60 0.59
C HIS A 75 6.28 -9.59 0.59
N ILE A 76 6.21 -8.57 1.47
CA ILE A 76 7.22 -7.51 1.55
C ILE A 76 8.63 -8.06 1.77
N ASP A 77 8.79 -9.09 2.60
CA ASP A 77 10.09 -9.71 2.91
C ASP A 77 10.77 -10.32 1.67
N ASP A 78 9.98 -10.85 0.72
CA ASP A 78 10.49 -11.46 -0.49
C ASP A 78 10.89 -10.40 -1.54
N ILE A 79 10.16 -9.28 -1.58
CA ILE A 79 10.38 -8.22 -2.57
C ILE A 79 11.36 -7.15 -2.09
N GLN A 80 11.60 -7.00 -0.79
CA GLN A 80 12.53 -5.99 -0.25
C GLN A 80 13.95 -6.08 -0.86
N PRO A 81 14.55 -7.28 -1.04
CA PRO A 81 15.85 -7.41 -1.70
C PRO A 81 15.83 -7.00 -3.18
N ILE A 82 14.67 -7.07 -3.84
CA ILE A 82 14.47 -6.63 -5.22
C ILE A 82 14.29 -5.11 -5.24
N LEU A 83 13.42 -4.57 -4.38
CA LEU A 83 13.10 -3.15 -4.24
C LEU A 83 14.34 -2.29 -3.99
N SER A 84 15.25 -2.77 -3.14
CA SER A 84 16.50 -2.05 -2.80
C SER A 84 17.49 -1.90 -3.96
N LYS A 85 17.30 -2.64 -5.06
CA LYS A 85 18.21 -2.67 -6.21
C LYS A 85 17.60 -2.10 -7.49
N LEU A 86 16.31 -1.72 -7.50
CA LEU A 86 15.61 -1.36 -8.74
C LEU A 86 16.27 -0.20 -9.48
N GLU A 87 16.63 0.86 -8.76
CA GLU A 87 17.23 2.06 -9.36
C GLU A 87 18.63 1.77 -9.90
N ASP A 88 19.46 1.05 -9.14
CA ASP A 88 20.82 0.67 -9.55
C ASP A 88 20.78 -0.22 -10.79
N GLU A 89 19.86 -1.19 -10.81
CA GLU A 89 19.70 -2.12 -11.93
C GLU A 89 19.15 -1.42 -13.17
N TYR A 90 18.30 -0.41 -13.01
CA TYR A 90 17.90 0.45 -14.12
C TYR A 90 19.09 1.17 -14.76
N ILE A 91 19.98 1.71 -13.93
CA ILE A 91 21.22 2.38 -14.38
C ILE A 91 22.14 1.38 -15.10
N CYS A 92 22.18 0.13 -14.66
CA CYS A 92 22.88 -0.97 -15.34
C CYS A 92 22.21 -1.45 -16.65
N GLY A 93 21.10 -0.84 -17.07
CA GLY A 93 20.39 -1.17 -18.31
C GLY A 93 19.31 -2.24 -18.15
N ASN A 94 19.03 -2.70 -16.93
CA ASN A 94 17.94 -3.64 -16.67
C ASN A 94 16.59 -2.93 -16.61
N ARG A 95 15.53 -3.66 -16.96
CA ARG A 95 14.17 -3.12 -17.15
C ARG A 95 13.09 -3.99 -16.50
N ALA A 96 13.43 -5.22 -16.15
CA ALA A 96 12.54 -6.12 -15.44
C ALA A 96 13.30 -7.06 -14.52
N VAL A 97 12.55 -7.71 -13.63
CA VAL A 97 13.03 -8.80 -12.79
C VAL A 97 12.36 -10.09 -13.23
N ARG A 98 13.13 -11.15 -13.33
CA ARG A 98 12.64 -12.51 -13.48
C ARG A 98 12.67 -13.20 -12.13
N VAL A 99 11.55 -13.78 -11.73
CA VAL A 99 11.34 -14.39 -10.42
C VAL A 99 10.94 -15.84 -10.62
N ARG A 100 11.56 -16.74 -9.88
CA ARG A 100 11.15 -18.14 -9.77
C ARG A 100 10.48 -18.34 -8.42
N LEU A 101 9.29 -18.92 -8.46
CA LEU A 101 8.52 -19.27 -7.27
C LEU A 101 8.97 -20.62 -6.72
N CYS A 102 8.86 -20.80 -5.40
CA CYS A 102 9.18 -22.06 -4.75
C CYS A 102 8.31 -23.19 -5.32
N GLY A 103 8.95 -24.26 -5.81
CA GLY A 103 8.25 -25.39 -6.44
C GLY A 103 7.97 -25.22 -7.94
N GLU A 104 8.32 -24.09 -8.54
CA GLU A 104 8.19 -23.86 -9.98
C GLU A 104 9.51 -24.01 -10.74
N VAL A 105 9.41 -24.46 -11.99
CA VAL A 105 10.55 -24.61 -12.89
C VAL A 105 10.77 -23.35 -13.74
N SER A 106 9.70 -22.63 -14.05
CA SER A 106 9.71 -21.41 -14.86
C SER A 106 10.03 -20.15 -14.08
N PHE A 107 10.56 -19.16 -14.79
CA PHE A 107 10.67 -17.80 -14.28
C PHE A 107 9.56 -16.93 -14.87
N GLU A 108 8.80 -16.29 -14.00
CA GLU A 108 7.89 -15.21 -14.35
C GLU A 108 8.67 -13.90 -14.49
N THR A 109 8.15 -12.95 -15.25
CA THR A 109 8.81 -11.66 -15.50
C THR A 109 7.93 -10.53 -15.05
N PHE A 110 8.48 -9.61 -14.27
CA PHE A 110 7.78 -8.46 -13.70
C PHE A 110 8.49 -7.16 -14.05
N HIS A 111 7.72 -6.16 -14.45
CA HIS A 111 8.21 -4.79 -14.58
C HIS A 111 8.46 -4.18 -13.19
N PHE A 112 9.42 -3.26 -13.09
CA PHE A 112 9.78 -2.61 -11.82
C PHE A 112 8.59 -1.90 -11.16
N SER A 113 7.75 -1.25 -11.95
CA SER A 113 6.50 -0.64 -11.46
C SER A 113 5.54 -1.65 -10.83
N LYS A 114 5.45 -2.88 -11.34
CA LYS A 114 4.61 -3.92 -10.73
C LYS A 114 5.17 -4.37 -9.38
N ILE A 115 6.49 -4.45 -9.24
CA ILE A 115 7.15 -4.71 -7.94
C ILE A 115 6.86 -3.58 -6.93
N ARG A 116 6.86 -2.32 -7.37
CA ARG A 116 6.47 -1.19 -6.51
C ARG A 116 4.99 -1.22 -6.11
N LEU A 117 4.09 -1.67 -7.00
CA LEU A 117 2.69 -1.89 -6.65
C LEU A 117 2.53 -2.97 -5.56
N PHE A 118 3.29 -4.06 -5.64
CA PHE A 118 3.31 -5.07 -4.58
C PHE A 118 3.68 -4.45 -3.22
N ALA A 119 4.71 -3.61 -3.18
CA ALA A 119 5.12 -2.91 -1.97
C ALA A 119 4.02 -1.99 -1.42
N LEU A 120 3.36 -1.22 -2.29
CA LEU A 120 2.26 -0.34 -1.90
C LEU A 120 1.09 -1.14 -1.28
N ILE A 121 0.74 -2.28 -1.88
CA ILE A 121 -0.33 -3.14 -1.34
C ILE A 121 0.04 -3.70 0.03
N ASN A 122 1.27 -4.21 0.19
CA ASN A 122 1.75 -4.66 1.51
C ASN A 122 1.65 -3.54 2.56
N ASN A 123 2.02 -2.31 2.20
CA ASN A 123 2.01 -1.18 3.12
C ASN A 123 0.60 -0.69 3.50
N PHE A 124 -0.35 -0.74 2.56
CA PHE A 124 -1.69 -0.19 2.75
C PHE A 124 -2.75 -1.23 3.11
N GLN A 125 -2.47 -2.53 3.04
CA GLN A 125 -3.44 -3.59 3.32
C GLN A 125 -4.11 -3.42 4.69
N LEU A 126 -3.30 -3.21 5.73
CA LEU A 126 -3.81 -3.03 7.10
C LEU A 126 -4.75 -1.81 7.20
N ALA A 127 -4.36 -0.69 6.59
CA ALA A 127 -5.15 0.54 6.60
C ALA A 127 -6.49 0.38 5.89
N VAL A 128 -6.51 -0.31 4.75
CA VAL A 128 -7.75 -0.59 4.00
C VAL A 128 -8.68 -1.51 4.79
N GLN A 129 -8.16 -2.60 5.36
CA GLN A 129 -8.94 -3.53 6.19
C GLN A 129 -9.50 -2.84 7.44
N ALA A 130 -8.69 -2.03 8.12
CA ALA A 130 -9.11 -1.23 9.25
C ALA A 130 -10.25 -0.25 8.89
N ALA A 131 -10.11 0.43 7.75
CA ALA A 131 -11.15 1.34 7.26
C ALA A 131 -12.44 0.61 6.88
N GLN A 132 -12.36 -0.55 6.22
CA GLN A 132 -13.52 -1.40 5.92
C GLN A 132 -14.29 -1.77 7.19
N ARG A 133 -13.57 -2.15 8.25
CA ARG A 133 -14.18 -2.45 9.55
C ARG A 133 -14.86 -1.24 10.17
N LEU A 134 -14.21 -0.07 10.15
CA LEU A 134 -14.81 1.17 10.64
C LEU A 134 -16.12 1.50 9.92
N VAL A 135 -16.16 1.37 8.58
CA VAL A 135 -17.38 1.60 7.79
C VAL A 135 -18.48 0.61 8.15
N HIS A 136 -18.12 -0.64 8.41
CA HIS A 136 -19.09 -1.66 8.81
C HIS A 136 -19.70 -1.39 10.20
N VAL A 137 -18.90 -0.88 11.15
CA VAL A 137 -19.35 -0.62 12.52
C VAL A 137 -20.02 0.75 12.67
N ALA A 138 -19.63 1.75 11.88
CA ALA A 138 -20.08 3.14 12.02
C ALA A 138 -21.62 3.31 12.10
N PRO A 139 -22.45 2.61 11.31
CA PRO A 139 -23.91 2.70 11.41
C PRO A 139 -24.49 2.22 12.74
N ASN A 140 -23.75 1.38 13.48
CA ASN A 140 -24.15 0.86 14.79
C ASN A 140 -23.75 1.79 15.94
N LEU A 141 -22.85 2.75 15.68
CA LEU A 141 -22.53 3.80 16.64
C LEU A 141 -23.73 4.75 16.68
N SER A 142 -24.21 5.11 17.87
CA SER A 142 -25.34 6.05 18.05
C SER A 142 -24.94 7.50 17.73
N LEU A 143 -24.39 7.72 16.53
CA LEU A 143 -23.90 8.98 16.02
C LEU A 143 -24.97 9.64 15.12
N PRO A 144 -25.02 10.98 15.05
CA PRO A 144 -25.89 11.68 14.11
C PRO A 144 -25.59 11.29 12.66
N GLN A 145 -26.64 11.17 11.84
CA GLN A 145 -26.51 10.77 10.43
C GLN A 145 -25.63 11.74 9.61
N GLU A 146 -25.66 13.03 9.95
CA GLU A 146 -24.82 14.07 9.34
C GLU A 146 -23.33 13.84 9.61
N PHE A 147 -22.99 13.31 10.79
CA PHE A 147 -21.62 12.95 11.12
C PHE A 147 -21.17 11.73 10.33
N LEU A 148 -22.03 10.70 10.22
CA LEU A 148 -21.75 9.50 9.44
C LEU A 148 -21.52 9.84 7.96
N SER A 149 -22.34 10.71 7.38
CA SER A 149 -22.17 11.12 5.98
C SER A 149 -20.90 11.97 5.78
N GLY A 150 -20.53 12.80 6.75
CA GLY A 150 -19.25 13.50 6.77
C GLY A 150 -18.07 12.53 6.82
N PHE A 151 -18.09 11.59 7.77
CA PHE A 151 -17.06 10.57 7.96
C PHE A 151 -16.81 9.75 6.69
N LEU A 152 -17.86 9.28 6.02
CA LEU A 152 -17.74 8.51 4.78
C LEU A 152 -17.08 9.29 3.63
N ASN A 153 -17.07 10.62 3.69
CA ASN A 153 -16.43 11.47 2.68
C ASN A 153 -14.95 11.79 2.95
N LEU A 154 -14.45 11.47 4.15
CA LEU A 154 -13.05 11.66 4.52
C LEU A 154 -12.16 10.60 3.86
N ARG A 155 -10.89 10.95 3.65
CA ARG A 155 -9.88 9.97 3.19
C ARG A 155 -9.44 9.14 4.38
N ILE A 156 -9.14 7.88 4.14
CA ILE A 156 -8.67 6.99 5.20
C ILE A 156 -7.34 7.43 5.80
N SER A 157 -6.53 8.14 5.01
CA SER A 157 -5.21 8.66 5.38
C SER A 157 -5.23 10.08 5.95
N ASP A 158 -6.39 10.74 6.01
CA ASP A 158 -6.50 12.03 6.68
C ASP A 158 -6.19 11.87 8.18
N THR A 159 -5.61 12.89 8.79
CA THR A 159 -5.25 12.89 10.21
C THR A 159 -6.37 13.47 11.06
N ILE A 160 -6.49 13.01 12.31
CA ILE A 160 -7.39 13.64 13.29
C ILE A 160 -6.90 15.07 13.54
N ALA A 161 -7.77 16.05 13.28
CA ALA A 161 -7.50 17.46 13.56
C ALA A 161 -7.53 17.74 15.08
N GLY A 162 -6.70 18.67 15.54
CA GLY A 162 -6.65 19.09 16.95
C GLY A 162 -5.58 18.40 17.80
N LEU A 163 -4.81 17.49 17.21
CA LEU A 163 -3.62 16.90 17.84
C LEU A 163 -2.40 17.80 17.58
N ILE A 164 -1.63 18.10 18.62
CA ILE A 164 -0.48 19.00 18.59
C ILE A 164 0.82 18.20 18.40
N GLY A 165 0.88 16.97 18.91
CA GLY A 165 2.07 16.12 18.89
C GLY A 165 1.98 14.88 18.00
N SER A 166 0.77 14.43 17.66
CA SER A 166 0.54 13.15 17.00
C SER A 166 -0.16 13.30 15.64
N SER A 167 0.46 12.77 14.58
CA SER A 167 -0.20 12.57 13.29
C SER A 167 -0.90 11.21 13.32
N PHE A 168 -2.14 11.17 13.83
CA PHE A 168 -2.92 9.95 13.93
C PHE A 168 -3.88 9.80 12.74
N PRO A 169 -3.63 8.89 11.77
CA PRO A 169 -4.52 8.69 10.63
C PRO A 169 -5.88 8.15 11.05
N LEU A 170 -6.95 8.53 10.34
CA LEU A 170 -8.32 8.14 10.67
C LEU A 170 -8.56 6.63 10.64
N TRP A 171 -7.90 5.88 9.76
CA TRP A 171 -8.05 4.42 9.74
C TRP A 171 -7.61 3.74 11.06
N GLN A 172 -6.72 4.37 11.83
CA GLN A 172 -6.27 3.85 13.12
C GLN A 172 -7.33 3.97 14.22
N LEU A 173 -8.46 4.65 13.98
CA LEU A 173 -9.62 4.60 14.87
C LEU A 173 -10.15 3.16 15.05
N SER A 174 -9.84 2.26 14.12
CA SER A 174 -10.15 0.84 14.24
C SER A 174 -9.54 0.20 15.49
N ASN A 175 -8.44 0.74 16.02
CA ASN A 175 -7.82 0.28 17.27
C ASN A 175 -8.76 0.39 18.49
N PHE A 176 -9.82 1.22 18.41
CA PHE A 176 -10.81 1.37 19.47
C PHE A 176 -12.01 0.42 19.33
N LEU A 177 -12.08 -0.37 18.25
CA LEU A 177 -13.20 -1.28 18.00
C LEU A 177 -13.04 -2.63 18.70
N ASP A 178 -11.81 -3.04 18.98
CA ASP A 178 -11.49 -4.32 19.60
C ASP A 178 -11.16 -4.14 21.08
N GLU A 179 -11.53 -5.10 21.93
CA GLU A 179 -11.10 -5.20 23.34
C GLU A 179 -9.62 -5.64 23.45
N THR A 180 -8.77 -5.20 22.53
CA THR A 180 -7.35 -5.52 22.49
C THR A 180 -6.49 -4.30 22.82
N TRP A 181 -5.25 -4.56 23.22
CA TRP A 181 -4.23 -3.58 23.59
C TRP A 181 -4.28 -2.33 22.70
N THR A 182 -4.71 -1.22 23.30
CA THR A 182 -4.75 0.09 22.66
C THR A 182 -3.30 0.54 22.44
N VAL A 183 -2.95 0.94 21.23
CA VAL A 183 -1.60 1.42 20.90
C VAL A 183 -1.34 2.73 21.64
N ASP A 184 -0.12 2.95 22.14
CA ASP A 184 0.26 4.17 22.87
C ASP A 184 -0.09 5.45 22.09
N ASP A 185 0.07 5.46 20.77
CA ASP A 185 -0.32 6.57 19.91
C ASP A 185 -1.82 6.87 19.95
N SER A 186 -2.65 5.83 20.04
CA SER A 186 -4.10 5.95 20.19
C SER A 186 -4.47 6.53 21.57
N LEU A 187 -3.76 6.14 22.63
CA LEU A 187 -3.94 6.68 23.97
C LEU A 187 -3.45 8.13 24.09
N ASN A 188 -2.34 8.47 23.43
CA ASN A 188 -1.81 9.83 23.35
C ASN A 188 -2.79 10.75 22.62
N ALA A 189 -3.32 10.31 21.47
CA ALA A 189 -4.33 11.07 20.73
C ALA A 189 -5.60 11.32 21.56
N LEU A 190 -6.10 10.30 22.28
CA LEU A 190 -7.23 10.49 23.19
C LEU A 190 -6.90 11.43 24.36
N SER A 191 -5.69 11.33 24.92
CA SER A 191 -5.24 12.19 26.01
C SER A 191 -5.13 13.66 25.57
N GLU A 192 -4.61 13.90 24.37
CA GLU A 192 -4.58 15.24 23.76
C GLU A 192 -5.99 15.80 23.56
N LEU A 193 -6.92 15.00 23.02
CA LEU A 193 -8.32 15.40 22.84
C LEU A 193 -9.03 15.71 24.17
N LEU A 194 -8.71 14.98 25.24
CA LEU A 194 -9.27 15.22 26.59
C LEU A 194 -8.63 16.43 27.28
N TYR A 195 -7.34 16.67 27.07
CA TYR A 195 -6.60 17.81 27.66
C TYR A 195 -6.96 19.14 27.00
N LEU A 196 -7.24 19.14 25.69
CA LEU A 196 -7.57 20.34 24.91
C LEU A 196 -9.08 20.68 24.93
N ARG A 197 -9.85 19.95 25.72
CA ARG A 197 -11.28 20.21 25.98
C ARG A 197 -11.47 21.32 27.00
#